data_AF-A0A6P0I4F4-F1
#
_entry.id   AF-A0A6P0I4F4-F1
#
_cell.length_a   1.000
_cell.length_b   1.000
_cell.length_c   1.000
_cell.angle_alpha   90.00
_cell.angle_beta   90.00
_cell.angle_gamma   90.00
#
_symmetry.space_group_name_H-M   'P 1'
#
loop_
_entity.id
_entity.type
_entity.pdbx_description
1 polymer ?
#
loop_
_entity_poly.entity_id
_entity_poly.type
_entity_poly.pdbx_seq_one_letter_code
_entity_poly.pdbx_strand_id
1 'polypeptide(L)'
;MHAEKLPPQTFHRVRPPSRVAKKRPIKIRRRVKTKSTKLTLSQLKYKNILILVAILMTASWVITLPFRGRTASPTAQPSPQTPISPTLVPPYVRPVPQQTPEDLGFAYNVRRQPPLRYNPQLQEIVDELVKISEEKGLPTEPLSISLIDVSNQDIHTFAGYQSQEVRYPASVSKLFWMAAFYGAVKKGLVEDESKFNEDLRAMMQKSHNDSASKILDAITDTKSGKTLEGKELEKWLEKRKSVNDFFHKAGYKNLIVSTKNYPRYSPSQEGPVGRDRQLRKKRSEERRGE
;
A
#
# COMPACT_ATOMS: atom_id res chain seq x y z
N MET A 1 18.77 -82.77 -9.27
CA MET A 1 19.70 -81.80 -9.88
C MET A 1 19.95 -80.71 -8.85
N HIS A 2 21.15 -80.70 -8.27
CA HIS A 2 21.54 -79.87 -7.13
C HIS A 2 21.87 -78.44 -7.60
N ALA A 3 21.28 -77.44 -6.93
CA ALA A 3 21.59 -76.03 -7.13
C ALA A 3 22.63 -75.59 -6.09
N GLU A 4 23.82 -75.25 -6.58
CA GLU A 4 24.98 -74.82 -5.80
C GLU A 4 24.88 -73.30 -5.52
N LYS A 5 24.97 -72.92 -4.24
CA LYS A 5 24.93 -71.52 -3.78
C LYS A 5 26.31 -70.89 -3.89
N LEU A 6 26.42 -69.79 -4.63
CA LEU A 6 27.61 -68.94 -4.67
C LEU A 6 27.69 -68.00 -3.44
N PRO A 7 28.89 -67.71 -2.91
CA PRO A 7 29.07 -66.87 -1.72
C PRO A 7 29.02 -65.35 -2.02
N PRO A 8 28.76 -64.51 -1.01
CA PRO A 8 28.53 -63.07 -1.19
C PRO A 8 29.82 -62.28 -1.44
N GLN A 9 29.78 -61.35 -2.41
CA GLN A 9 30.88 -60.44 -2.71
C GLN A 9 30.86 -59.20 -1.81
N THR A 10 31.97 -58.95 -1.11
CA THR A 10 32.22 -57.74 -0.31
C THR A 10 32.87 -56.65 -1.17
N PHE A 11 32.22 -55.48 -1.27
CA PHE A 11 32.77 -54.30 -1.96
C PHE A 11 33.61 -53.43 -1.02
N HIS A 12 34.93 -53.39 -1.23
CA HIS A 12 35.82 -52.41 -0.59
C HIS A 12 35.88 -51.12 -1.41
N ARG A 13 35.51 -49.98 -0.80
CA ARG A 13 35.51 -48.65 -1.42
C ARG A 13 36.91 -48.04 -1.36
N VAL A 14 37.66 -48.08 -2.47
CA VAL A 14 38.95 -47.38 -2.61
C VAL A 14 38.70 -45.88 -2.88
N ARG A 15 39.16 -44.99 -1.98
CA ARG A 15 39.17 -43.54 -2.22
C ARG A 15 40.41 -43.17 -3.05
N PRO A 16 40.29 -42.37 -4.14
CA PRO A 16 41.45 -41.86 -4.85
C PRO A 16 42.11 -40.70 -4.09
N PRO A 17 43.44 -40.49 -4.23
CA PRO A 17 44.16 -39.45 -3.51
C PRO A 17 43.87 -38.04 -4.07
N SER A 18 43.83 -37.05 -3.18
CA SER A 18 43.55 -35.64 -3.48
C SER A 18 44.65 -35.01 -4.35
N ARG A 19 44.29 -34.54 -5.55
CA ARG A 19 45.19 -33.78 -6.43
C ARG A 19 45.19 -32.30 -6.04
N VAL A 20 46.33 -31.80 -5.57
CA VAL A 20 46.57 -30.36 -5.33
C VAL A 20 46.63 -29.62 -6.67
N ALA A 21 45.69 -28.70 -6.89
CA ALA A 21 45.65 -27.87 -8.10
C ALA A 21 46.65 -26.70 -8.01
N LYS A 22 47.67 -26.72 -8.88
CA LYS A 22 48.64 -25.62 -9.07
C LYS A 22 47.94 -24.39 -9.69
N LYS A 23 48.07 -23.22 -9.03
CA LYS A 23 47.62 -21.91 -9.53
C LYS A 23 48.35 -21.56 -10.84
N ARG A 24 47.61 -21.18 -11.89
CA ARG A 24 48.16 -20.64 -13.15
C ARG A 24 48.24 -19.10 -13.07
N PRO A 25 49.27 -18.46 -13.66
CA PRO A 25 49.50 -17.03 -13.53
C PRO A 25 48.51 -16.16 -14.33
N ILE A 26 48.25 -14.98 -13.76
CA ILE A 26 47.35 -13.92 -14.22
C ILE A 26 47.84 -13.33 -15.55
N LYS A 27 46.97 -13.28 -16.57
CA LYS A 27 47.23 -12.54 -17.81
C LYS A 27 46.76 -11.08 -17.68
N ILE A 28 47.69 -10.17 -17.45
CA ILE A 28 47.48 -8.72 -17.51
C ILE A 28 47.32 -8.31 -18.99
N ARG A 29 46.13 -7.83 -19.38
CA ARG A 29 45.92 -7.24 -20.72
C ARG A 29 46.38 -5.78 -20.73
N ARG A 30 47.20 -5.47 -21.74
CA ARG A 30 47.81 -4.16 -22.06
C ARG A 30 46.76 -3.04 -22.20
N ARG A 31 47.08 -1.88 -21.63
CA ARG A 31 46.39 -0.59 -21.75
C ARG A 31 46.57 -0.03 -23.16
N VAL A 32 45.47 0.15 -23.91
CA VAL A 32 45.46 0.85 -25.20
C VAL A 32 45.40 2.36 -24.92
N LYS A 33 46.37 3.12 -25.43
CA LYS A 33 46.31 4.60 -25.49
C LYS A 33 45.44 5.00 -26.68
N THR A 34 44.32 5.68 -26.45
CA THR A 34 43.60 6.43 -27.48
C THR A 34 43.65 7.92 -27.16
N LYS A 35 43.97 8.70 -28.21
CA LYS A 35 44.28 10.13 -28.18
C LYS A 35 43.05 10.97 -27.79
N SER A 36 43.28 12.03 -27.04
CA SER A 36 42.29 13.03 -26.66
C SER A 36 41.90 13.91 -27.85
N THR A 37 40.62 13.93 -28.20
CA THR A 37 40.00 14.98 -29.01
C THR A 37 38.83 15.56 -28.22
N LYS A 38 39.05 16.73 -27.62
CA LYS A 38 37.95 17.56 -27.13
C LYS A 38 37.31 18.24 -28.34
N LEU A 39 36.11 17.80 -28.71
CA LEU A 39 35.23 18.50 -29.65
C LEU A 39 33.91 18.81 -28.92
N THR A 40 33.71 20.10 -28.68
CA THR A 40 32.56 20.73 -28.01
C THR A 40 31.28 20.53 -28.82
N LEU A 41 30.38 19.68 -28.32
CA LEU A 41 29.10 19.32 -28.95
C LEU A 41 27.86 19.93 -28.24
N SER A 42 28.00 21.09 -27.57
CA SER A 42 26.92 21.67 -26.75
C SER A 42 26.04 22.72 -27.43
N GLN A 43 26.26 23.09 -28.70
CA GLN A 43 25.59 24.28 -29.26
C GLN A 43 24.56 24.06 -30.39
N LEU A 44 24.34 22.83 -30.87
CA LEU A 44 23.43 22.59 -32.02
C LEU A 44 22.10 21.89 -31.72
N LYS A 45 21.81 21.43 -30.49
CA LYS A 45 20.55 20.72 -30.20
C LYS A 45 19.45 21.53 -29.51
N TYR A 46 19.70 22.77 -29.11
CA TYR A 46 18.74 23.55 -28.30
C TYR A 46 17.96 24.63 -29.06
N LYS A 47 18.38 25.05 -30.26
CA LYS A 47 17.65 26.07 -31.03
C LYS A 47 16.29 25.57 -31.53
N ASN A 48 16.15 24.28 -31.84
CA ASN A 48 14.88 23.72 -32.33
C ASN A 48 13.89 23.40 -31.20
N ILE A 49 14.38 23.19 -29.97
CA ILE A 49 13.54 22.88 -28.79
C ILE A 49 12.87 24.15 -28.26
N LEU A 50 13.59 25.28 -28.24
CA LEU A 50 13.06 26.56 -27.76
C LEU A 50 11.91 27.09 -28.64
N ILE A 51 11.95 26.85 -29.95
CA ILE A 51 10.90 27.25 -30.89
C ILE A 51 9.62 26.42 -30.67
N LEU A 52 9.74 25.12 -30.35
CA LEU A 52 8.60 24.23 -30.06
C LEU A 52 7.88 24.59 -28.76
N VAL A 53 8.62 25.01 -27.72
CA VAL A 53 8.03 25.43 -26.44
C VAL A 53 7.29 26.77 -26.58
N ALA A 54 7.80 27.70 -27.38
CA ALA A 54 7.14 28.98 -27.63
C ALA A 54 5.79 28.84 -28.36
N ILE A 55 5.67 27.89 -29.30
CA ILE A 55 4.42 27.62 -30.03
C ILE A 55 3.37 26.93 -29.15
N LEU A 56 3.78 26.07 -28.20
CA LEU A 56 2.86 25.42 -27.26
C LEU A 56 2.30 26.39 -26.20
N MET A 57 3.06 27.42 -25.84
CA MET A 57 2.62 28.44 -24.87
C MET A 57 1.60 29.42 -25.47
N THR A 58 1.65 29.72 -26.77
CA THR A 58 0.65 30.59 -27.43
C THR A 58 -0.65 29.84 -27.74
N ALA A 59 -0.60 28.54 -28.05
CA ALA A 59 -1.78 27.72 -28.28
C ALA A 59 -2.61 27.45 -26.99
N SER A 60 -1.95 27.38 -25.83
CA SER A 60 -2.65 27.17 -24.53
C SER A 60 -3.35 28.42 -24.00
N TRP A 61 -3.01 29.62 -24.49
CA TRP A 61 -3.64 30.86 -24.04
C TRP A 61 -4.99 31.15 -24.72
N VAL A 62 -5.29 30.50 -25.85
CA VAL A 62 -6.52 30.75 -26.62
C VAL A 62 -7.69 29.82 -26.22
N ILE A 63 -7.46 28.77 -25.43
CA ILE A 63 -8.46 27.70 -25.18
C ILE A 63 -9.26 27.87 -23.86
N THR A 64 -8.95 28.86 -23.00
CA THR A 64 -9.63 29.02 -21.69
C THR A 64 -10.67 30.15 -21.59
N LEU A 65 -11.19 30.63 -22.72
CA LEU A 65 -11.98 31.87 -22.77
C LEU A 65 -13.52 31.79 -22.61
N PRO A 66 -14.17 30.65 -22.30
CA PRO A 66 -15.55 30.75 -21.80
C PRO A 66 -15.83 29.87 -20.57
N PHE A 67 -15.19 30.13 -19.43
CA PHE A 67 -15.72 29.74 -18.11
C PHE A 67 -15.42 30.76 -16.99
N ARG A 68 -15.21 32.03 -17.36
CA ARG A 68 -15.26 33.16 -16.41
C ARG A 68 -16.70 33.67 -16.33
N GLY A 69 -17.51 32.97 -15.56
CA GLY A 69 -18.94 33.28 -15.45
C GLY A 69 -19.71 32.37 -14.51
N ARG A 70 -19.15 32.04 -13.34
CA ARG A 70 -19.94 31.60 -12.19
C ARG A 70 -19.55 32.47 -11.01
N THR A 71 -20.46 33.36 -10.63
CA THR A 71 -20.48 34.00 -9.33
C THR A 71 -20.39 32.93 -8.26
N ALA A 72 -19.37 33.01 -7.40
CA ALA A 72 -19.34 32.24 -6.17
C ALA A 72 -20.61 32.60 -5.38
N SER A 73 -21.42 31.61 -5.03
CA SER A 73 -22.46 31.79 -4.03
C SER A 73 -21.81 32.28 -2.73
N PRO A 74 -22.40 33.22 -2.00
CA PRO A 74 -21.81 33.70 -0.76
C PRO A 74 -21.79 32.55 0.24
N THR A 75 -20.60 32.02 0.51
CA THR A 75 -20.35 31.17 1.67
C THR A 75 -20.72 31.99 2.90
N ALA A 76 -21.72 31.53 3.65
CA ALA A 76 -22.07 32.16 4.92
C ALA A 76 -20.82 32.22 5.81
N GLN A 77 -20.39 33.43 6.15
CA GLN A 77 -19.37 33.63 7.16
C GLN A 77 -19.93 33.09 8.49
N PRO A 78 -19.15 32.32 9.27
CA PRO A 78 -19.55 31.99 10.62
C PRO A 78 -19.66 33.30 11.42
N SER A 79 -20.81 33.53 12.04
CA SER A 79 -21.03 34.66 12.94
C SER A 79 -19.97 34.68 14.04
N PRO A 80 -19.47 35.86 14.46
CA PRO A 80 -18.52 35.94 15.56
C PRO A 80 -19.15 35.36 16.82
N GLN A 81 -18.60 34.25 17.30
CA GLN A 81 -18.95 33.70 18.60
C GLN A 81 -18.57 34.72 19.67
N THR A 82 -19.52 34.98 20.57
CA THR A 82 -19.37 35.82 21.75
C THR A 82 -18.09 35.44 22.51
N PRO A 83 -17.28 36.38 23.01
CA PRO A 83 -16.07 36.04 23.75
C PRO A 83 -16.42 35.23 25.00
N ILE A 84 -16.05 33.95 24.98
CA ILE A 84 -16.17 33.06 26.14
C ILE A 84 -15.11 33.50 27.14
N SER A 85 -15.53 33.90 28.34
CA SER A 85 -14.62 34.26 29.44
C SER A 85 -13.66 33.11 29.76
N PRO A 86 -12.37 33.37 30.06
CA PRO A 86 -11.39 32.34 30.35
C PRO A 86 -11.53 31.87 31.79
N THR A 87 -12.62 31.15 32.10
CA THR A 87 -12.80 30.58 33.43
C THR A 87 -13.25 29.14 33.31
N LEU A 88 -12.33 28.25 33.71
CA LEU A 88 -12.47 26.81 33.95
C LEU A 88 -12.57 25.93 32.70
N VAL A 89 -11.42 25.65 32.07
CA VAL A 89 -11.24 24.38 31.36
C VAL A 89 -11.28 23.28 32.41
N PRO A 90 -12.29 22.40 32.45
CA PRO A 90 -12.32 21.31 33.43
C PRO A 90 -11.08 20.42 33.27
N PRO A 91 -10.50 19.91 34.37
CA PRO A 91 -9.37 19.00 34.28
C PRO A 91 -9.76 17.79 33.44
N TYR A 92 -8.85 17.36 32.56
CA TYR A 92 -9.03 16.21 31.69
C TYR A 92 -9.38 14.98 32.53
N VAL A 93 -10.62 14.52 32.43
CA VAL A 93 -11.05 13.24 32.97
C VAL A 93 -10.69 12.18 31.94
N ARG A 94 -9.80 11.25 32.32
CA ARG A 94 -9.43 10.11 31.49
C ARG A 94 -10.71 9.38 31.08
N PRO A 95 -11.04 9.24 29.78
CA PRO A 95 -12.19 8.46 29.36
C PRO A 95 -12.04 7.04 29.91
N VAL A 96 -13.06 6.55 30.62
CA VAL A 96 -13.10 5.15 31.04
C VAL A 96 -13.01 4.31 29.77
N PRO A 97 -12.03 3.39 29.64
CA PRO A 97 -11.94 2.53 28.47
C PRO A 97 -13.28 1.81 28.30
N GLN A 98 -13.98 2.08 27.19
CA GLN A 98 -15.18 1.31 26.85
C GLN A 98 -14.78 -0.16 26.80
N GLN A 99 -15.49 -1.00 27.55
CA GLN A 99 -15.27 -2.45 27.51
C GLN A 99 -15.56 -2.93 26.10
N THR A 100 -14.51 -3.32 25.36
CA THR A 100 -14.66 -3.97 24.05
C THR A 100 -15.42 -5.28 24.26
N PRO A 101 -16.40 -5.63 23.40
CA PRO A 101 -17.12 -6.91 23.51
C PRO A 101 -16.15 -8.10 23.60
N GLU A 102 -16.45 -9.08 24.46
CA GLU A 102 -15.52 -10.17 24.83
C GLU A 102 -15.06 -11.02 23.63
N ASP A 103 -15.88 -11.17 22.57
CA ASP A 103 -15.44 -11.72 21.29
C ASP A 103 -16.22 -11.14 20.09
N LEU A 104 -15.54 -10.35 19.25
CA LEU A 104 -16.07 -9.84 17.98
C LEU A 104 -15.96 -10.85 16.82
N GLY A 105 -15.56 -12.09 17.11
CA GLY A 105 -15.25 -13.11 16.12
C GLY A 105 -13.99 -12.73 15.32
N PHE A 106 -14.01 -12.97 14.01
CA PHE A 106 -12.95 -12.48 13.11
C PHE A 106 -13.05 -10.95 12.97
N ALA A 107 -12.30 -10.24 13.83
CA ALA A 107 -12.22 -8.78 13.89
C ALA A 107 -10.82 -8.32 14.29
N TYR A 108 -10.45 -7.12 13.87
CA TYR A 108 -9.17 -6.50 14.21
C TYR A 108 -9.10 -6.25 15.73
N ASN A 109 -8.03 -6.73 16.35
CA ASN A 109 -7.92 -6.85 17.80
C ASN A 109 -7.58 -5.51 18.48
N VAL A 110 -8.52 -4.56 18.45
CA VAL A 110 -8.41 -3.29 19.18
C VAL A 110 -8.98 -3.48 20.58
N ARG A 111 -8.11 -3.76 21.55
CA ARG A 111 -8.53 -3.95 22.95
C ARG A 111 -8.58 -2.64 23.73
N ARG A 112 -7.71 -1.69 23.39
CA ARG A 112 -7.63 -0.34 23.95
C ARG A 112 -7.00 0.58 22.90
N GLN A 113 -7.63 1.71 22.61
CA GLN A 113 -6.99 2.80 21.87
C GLN A 113 -6.57 3.87 22.89
N PRO A 114 -5.28 4.20 22.99
CA PRO A 114 -4.87 5.38 23.75
C PRO A 114 -5.61 6.61 23.20
N PRO A 115 -6.12 7.51 24.06
CA PRO A 115 -6.71 8.76 23.62
C PRO A 115 -5.73 9.52 22.71
N LEU A 116 -6.28 10.09 21.63
CA LEU A 116 -5.56 10.96 20.71
C LEU A 116 -5.78 12.41 21.13
N ARG A 117 -4.71 13.17 21.28
CA ARG A 117 -4.75 14.61 21.60
C ARG A 117 -4.05 15.42 20.52
N TYR A 118 -4.72 16.46 20.03
CA TYR A 118 -4.10 17.41 19.11
C TYR A 118 -2.89 18.09 19.76
N ASN A 119 -1.81 18.25 18.99
CA ASN A 119 -0.57 18.86 19.44
C ASN A 119 -0.10 19.96 18.46
N PRO A 120 -0.07 21.24 18.89
CA PRO A 120 0.31 22.34 18.01
C PRO A 120 1.78 22.29 17.59
N GLN A 121 2.69 21.74 18.40
CA GLN A 121 4.09 21.56 18.00
C GLN A 121 4.24 20.54 16.87
N LEU A 122 3.43 19.47 16.87
CA LEU A 122 3.39 18.56 15.72
C LEU A 122 2.77 19.24 14.49
N GLN A 123 1.86 20.19 14.67
CA GLN A 123 1.27 20.93 13.57
C GLN A 123 2.30 21.81 12.87
N GLU A 124 3.21 22.47 13.61
CA GLU A 124 4.31 23.24 13.01
C GLU A 124 5.13 22.39 12.01
N ILE A 125 5.43 21.13 12.38
CA ILE A 125 6.13 20.18 11.49
C ILE A 125 5.27 19.85 10.26
N VAL A 126 3.98 19.60 10.45
CA VAL A 126 3.06 19.29 9.35
C VAL A 126 2.96 20.48 8.39
N ASP A 127 2.84 21.69 8.90
CA ASP A 127 2.73 22.92 8.10
C ASP A 127 4.03 23.16 7.31
N GLU A 128 5.19 22.89 7.90
CA GLU A 128 6.48 22.93 7.20
C GLU A 128 6.52 21.93 6.03
N LEU A 129 6.03 20.70 6.21
CA LEU A 129 5.96 19.70 5.14
C LEU A 129 5.02 20.10 4.00
N VAL A 130 3.89 20.74 4.32
CA VAL A 130 2.98 21.31 3.32
C VAL A 130 3.69 22.43 2.56
N LYS A 131 4.35 23.35 3.27
CA LYS A 131 5.11 24.46 2.68
C LYS A 131 6.21 23.98 1.74
N ILE A 132 6.95 22.93 2.11
CA ILE A 132 7.96 22.30 1.23
C ILE A 132 7.32 21.83 -0.09
N SER A 133 6.09 21.33 -0.05
CA SER A 133 5.38 20.90 -1.26
C SER A 133 5.01 22.11 -2.14
N GLU A 134 4.50 23.18 -1.52
CA GLU A 134 4.14 24.44 -2.22
C GLU A 134 5.35 25.12 -2.86
N GLU A 135 6.46 25.25 -2.12
CA GLU A 135 7.71 25.85 -2.61
C GLU A 135 8.30 25.07 -3.78
N LYS A 136 8.01 23.77 -3.88
CA LYS A 136 8.38 22.91 -5.02
C LYS A 136 7.39 22.96 -6.18
N GLY A 137 6.32 23.73 -6.06
CA GLY A 137 5.25 23.81 -7.06
C GLY A 137 4.44 22.51 -7.17
N LEU A 138 4.42 21.68 -6.12
CA LEU A 138 3.62 20.45 -6.08
C LEU A 138 2.21 20.77 -5.56
N PRO A 139 1.16 20.13 -6.10
CA PRO A 139 -0.21 20.37 -5.66
C PRO A 139 -0.42 19.84 -4.24
N THR A 140 -1.02 20.66 -3.38
CA THR A 140 -1.34 20.32 -1.98
C THR A 140 -2.76 19.77 -1.81
N GLU A 141 -3.68 20.03 -2.74
CA GLU A 141 -5.03 19.43 -2.73
C GLU A 141 -5.04 17.88 -2.68
N PRO A 142 -4.18 17.14 -3.42
CA PRO A 142 -4.12 15.69 -3.32
C PRO A 142 -3.23 15.19 -2.17
N LEU A 143 -2.62 16.08 -1.37
CA LEU A 143 -1.68 15.74 -0.30
C LEU A 143 -2.43 15.53 1.02
N SER A 144 -2.17 14.42 1.69
CA SER A 144 -2.61 14.16 3.06
C SER A 144 -1.41 13.79 3.94
N ILE A 145 -1.31 14.38 5.12
CA ILE A 145 -0.27 14.12 6.11
C ILE A 145 -0.96 13.79 7.44
N SER A 146 -0.54 12.71 8.07
CA SER A 146 -0.89 12.38 9.47
C SER A 146 0.40 12.16 10.24
N LEU A 147 0.63 12.95 11.28
CA LEU A 147 1.75 12.81 12.18
C LEU A 147 1.22 12.42 13.56
N ILE A 148 1.68 11.29 14.08
CA ILE A 148 1.26 10.77 15.38
C ILE A 148 2.51 10.47 16.20
N ASP A 149 2.58 11.06 17.39
CA ASP A 149 3.55 10.73 18.41
C ASP A 149 2.98 9.64 19.32
N VAL A 150 3.66 8.49 19.31
CA VAL A 150 3.33 7.28 20.07
C VAL A 150 4.34 7.01 21.20
N SER A 151 5.17 7.99 21.55
CA SER A 151 6.19 7.85 22.61
C SER A 151 5.60 7.62 24.00
N ASN A 152 4.40 8.16 24.26
CA ASN A 152 3.67 7.98 25.50
C ASN A 152 2.59 6.89 25.33
N GLN A 153 2.69 5.82 26.13
CA GLN A 153 1.80 4.66 26.04
C GLN A 153 0.36 4.94 26.52
N ASP A 154 0.16 5.97 27.35
CA ASP A 154 -1.15 6.32 27.90
C ASP A 154 -1.90 7.34 27.02
N ILE A 155 -1.18 8.18 26.28
CA ILE A 155 -1.77 9.25 25.46
C ILE A 155 -0.91 9.40 24.20
N HIS A 156 -1.53 9.26 23.04
CA HIS A 156 -0.89 9.60 21.77
C HIS A 156 -1.22 11.04 21.41
N THR A 157 -0.26 11.77 20.85
CA THR A 157 -0.52 13.10 20.32
C THR A 157 -0.45 13.12 18.80
N PHE A 158 -1.20 14.00 18.14
CA PHE A 158 -1.26 14.03 16.69
C PHE A 158 -1.45 15.43 16.12
N ALA A 159 -1.08 15.57 14.84
CA ALA A 159 -1.42 16.67 13.95
C ALA A 159 -1.57 16.15 12.52
N GLY A 160 -2.09 16.96 11.61
CA GLY A 160 -2.23 16.52 10.23
C GLY A 160 -2.77 17.57 9.28
N TYR A 161 -2.56 17.32 8.00
CA TYR A 161 -3.06 18.11 6.89
C TYR A 161 -3.92 17.21 6.03
N GLN A 162 -5.21 17.54 5.87
CA GLN A 162 -6.19 16.70 5.15
C GLN A 162 -6.14 15.22 5.60
N SER A 163 -5.90 14.98 6.89
CA SER A 163 -5.61 13.65 7.47
C SER A 163 -6.82 12.71 7.50
N GLN A 164 -8.03 13.27 7.39
CA GLN A 164 -9.29 12.52 7.37
C GLN A 164 -9.81 12.28 5.94
N GLU A 165 -9.15 12.83 4.92
CA GLU A 165 -9.55 12.65 3.53
C GLU A 165 -9.27 11.21 3.07
N VAL A 166 -10.29 10.59 2.46
CA VAL A 166 -10.16 9.21 1.96
C VAL A 166 -9.34 9.20 0.68
N ARG A 167 -8.17 8.56 0.71
CA ARG A 167 -7.28 8.43 -0.44
C ARG A 167 -7.25 7.02 -0.99
N TYR A 168 -6.89 6.89 -2.27
CA TYR A 168 -6.61 5.59 -2.86
C TYR A 168 -5.35 4.98 -2.22
N PRO A 169 -5.42 3.83 -1.53
CA PRO A 169 -4.33 3.35 -0.68
C PRO A 169 -3.16 2.73 -1.47
N ALA A 170 -3.35 2.39 -2.75
CA ALA A 170 -2.39 1.62 -3.52
C ALA A 170 -1.86 0.40 -2.70
N SER A 171 -0.54 0.17 -2.67
CA SER A 171 0.07 -0.93 -1.91
C SER A 171 0.00 -0.79 -0.38
N VAL A 172 -0.43 0.35 0.18
CA VAL A 172 -0.64 0.47 1.65
C VAL A 172 -1.68 -0.53 2.14
N SER A 173 -2.63 -0.91 1.29
CA SER A 173 -3.61 -1.99 1.55
C SER A 173 -2.99 -3.31 2.00
N LYS A 174 -1.75 -3.62 1.59
CA LYS A 174 -1.04 -4.85 1.97
C LYS A 174 -0.74 -4.93 3.47
N LEU A 175 -0.54 -3.79 4.15
CA LEU A 175 -0.38 -3.75 5.60
C LEU A 175 -1.65 -4.24 6.31
N PHE A 176 -2.81 -3.84 5.80
CA PHE A 176 -4.11 -4.30 6.30
C PHE A 176 -4.32 -5.79 6.02
N TRP A 177 -3.93 -6.29 4.86
CA TRP A 177 -4.00 -7.73 4.58
C TRP A 177 -3.08 -8.54 5.49
N MET A 178 -1.88 -8.06 5.80
CA MET A 178 -1.00 -8.72 6.78
C MET A 178 -1.65 -8.78 8.16
N ALA A 179 -2.23 -7.67 8.64
CA ALA A 179 -2.93 -7.64 9.92
C ALA A 179 -4.13 -8.61 9.96
N ALA A 180 -4.94 -8.63 8.90
CA ALA A 180 -6.07 -9.53 8.76
C ALA A 180 -5.63 -11.00 8.64
N PHE A 181 -4.51 -11.29 7.98
CA PHE A 181 -3.93 -12.62 7.88
C PHE A 181 -3.57 -13.19 9.25
N TYR A 182 -2.83 -12.45 10.07
CA TYR A 182 -2.52 -12.92 11.43
C TYR A 182 -3.78 -13.01 12.31
N GLY A 183 -4.77 -12.15 12.09
CA GLY A 183 -6.10 -12.30 12.70
C GLY A 183 -6.78 -13.62 12.31
N ALA A 184 -6.64 -14.02 11.05
CA ALA A 184 -7.24 -15.24 10.49
C ALA A 184 -6.53 -16.49 11.02
N VAL A 185 -5.20 -16.47 11.10
CA VAL A 185 -4.39 -17.52 11.75
C VAL A 185 -4.82 -17.69 13.20
N LYS A 186 -4.90 -16.61 13.97
CA LYS A 186 -5.32 -16.65 15.38
C LYS A 186 -6.73 -17.24 15.58
N LYS A 187 -7.62 -17.07 14.60
CA LYS A 187 -8.99 -17.62 14.62
C LYS A 187 -9.10 -19.00 13.96
N GLY A 188 -8.00 -19.59 13.51
CA GLY A 188 -7.98 -20.90 12.84
C GLY A 188 -8.59 -20.91 11.43
N LEU A 189 -8.82 -19.73 10.83
CA LEU A 189 -9.29 -19.62 9.44
C LEU A 189 -8.17 -19.90 8.43
N VAL A 190 -6.92 -19.67 8.84
CA VAL A 190 -5.71 -20.09 8.14
C VAL A 190 -4.96 -21.05 9.05
N GLU A 191 -5.00 -22.34 8.73
CA GLU A 191 -4.46 -23.40 9.59
C GLU A 191 -2.93 -23.45 9.59
N ASP A 192 -2.31 -23.24 8.43
CA ASP A 192 -0.87 -23.39 8.23
C ASP A 192 -0.25 -22.09 7.74
N GLU A 193 0.16 -21.26 8.71
CA GLU A 193 0.87 -20.00 8.47
C GLU A 193 2.13 -20.21 7.65
N SER A 194 2.84 -21.33 7.85
CA SER A 194 4.16 -21.55 7.26
C SER A 194 4.15 -21.62 5.73
N LYS A 195 3.02 -22.06 5.14
CA LYS A 195 2.78 -22.06 3.68
C LYS A 195 2.82 -20.67 3.05
N PHE A 196 2.64 -19.62 3.85
CA PHE A 196 2.54 -18.25 3.37
C PHE A 196 3.78 -17.41 3.69
N ASN A 197 4.81 -17.97 4.33
CA ASN A 197 6.02 -17.22 4.72
C ASN A 197 6.70 -16.50 3.54
N GLU A 198 6.85 -17.18 2.41
CA GLU A 198 7.45 -16.58 1.20
C GLU A 198 6.56 -15.48 0.62
N ASP A 199 5.24 -15.71 0.60
CA ASP A 199 4.28 -14.74 0.08
C ASP A 199 4.17 -13.49 0.98
N LEU A 200 4.15 -13.65 2.31
CA LEU A 200 4.21 -12.56 3.27
C LEU A 200 5.51 -11.75 3.10
N ARG A 201 6.65 -12.44 2.99
CA ARG A 201 7.95 -11.79 2.77
C ARG A 201 7.97 -11.00 1.46
N ALA A 202 7.51 -11.60 0.36
CA ALA A 202 7.48 -10.95 -0.95
C ALA A 202 6.48 -9.78 -0.98
N MET A 203 5.31 -9.94 -0.38
CA MET A 203 4.31 -8.88 -0.24
C MET A 203 4.87 -7.67 0.51
N MET A 204 5.55 -7.88 1.63
CA MET A 204 6.01 -6.79 2.49
C MET A 204 7.33 -6.16 2.03
N GLN A 205 8.30 -6.97 1.59
CA GLN A 205 9.62 -6.45 1.20
C GLN A 205 9.66 -5.91 -0.22
N LYS A 206 8.86 -6.48 -1.13
CA LYS A 206 8.90 -6.16 -2.56
C LYS A 206 7.58 -5.58 -3.08
N SER A 207 6.60 -5.36 -2.20
CA SER A 207 5.25 -4.94 -2.60
C SER A 207 4.62 -5.89 -3.63
N HIS A 208 4.97 -7.17 -3.61
CA HIS A 208 4.64 -8.11 -4.68
C HIS A 208 3.14 -8.39 -4.76
N ASN A 209 2.52 -8.11 -5.91
CA ASN A 209 1.06 -8.14 -6.06
C ASN A 209 0.47 -9.56 -6.05
N ASP A 210 1.14 -10.55 -6.65
CA ASP A 210 0.59 -11.92 -6.70
C ASP A 210 0.62 -12.59 -5.32
N SER A 211 1.75 -12.48 -4.61
CA SER A 211 1.83 -12.89 -3.21
C SER A 211 0.78 -12.21 -2.35
N ALA A 212 0.60 -10.89 -2.48
CA ALA A 212 -0.46 -10.18 -1.78
C ALA A 212 -1.87 -10.69 -2.12
N SER A 213 -2.08 -11.06 -3.39
CA SER A 213 -3.34 -11.64 -3.86
C SER A 213 -3.60 -13.01 -3.25
N LYS A 214 -2.58 -13.86 -3.10
CA LYS A 214 -2.71 -15.16 -2.43
C LYS A 214 -3.03 -15.01 -0.94
N ILE A 215 -2.40 -14.04 -0.26
CA ILE A 215 -2.71 -13.72 1.14
C ILE A 215 -4.17 -13.30 1.29
N LEU A 216 -4.65 -12.39 0.45
CA LEU A 216 -6.07 -11.99 0.48
C LEU A 216 -7.01 -13.15 0.18
N ASP A 217 -6.67 -14.00 -0.80
CA ASP A 217 -7.45 -15.20 -1.13
C ASP A 217 -7.49 -16.20 0.03
N ALA A 218 -6.41 -16.34 0.78
CA ALA A 218 -6.33 -17.23 1.95
C ALA A 218 -7.18 -16.72 3.11
N ILE A 219 -7.17 -15.41 3.40
CA ILE A 219 -7.99 -14.81 4.46
C ILE A 219 -9.48 -15.02 4.20
N THR A 220 -9.89 -14.89 2.94
CA THR A 220 -11.30 -14.78 2.56
C THR A 220 -11.86 -16.05 1.93
N ASP A 221 -11.02 -17.01 1.57
CA ASP A 221 -11.38 -18.18 0.75
C ASP A 221 -12.07 -17.78 -0.57
N THR A 222 -11.43 -16.88 -1.33
CA THR A 222 -12.04 -16.31 -2.55
C THR A 222 -11.09 -16.21 -3.74
N LYS A 223 -10.45 -17.30 -4.18
CA LYS A 223 -9.58 -17.26 -5.36
C LYS A 223 -10.21 -16.56 -6.57
N SER A 224 -9.41 -15.74 -7.26
CA SER A 224 -9.78 -15.13 -8.54
C SER A 224 -10.12 -16.18 -9.60
N GLY A 225 -10.88 -15.81 -10.62
CA GLY A 225 -11.22 -16.72 -11.72
C GLY A 225 -12.35 -16.21 -12.60
N LYS A 226 -12.94 -17.12 -13.39
CA LYS A 226 -14.08 -16.83 -14.28
C LYS A 226 -15.24 -16.18 -13.52
N THR A 227 -16.10 -15.49 -14.25
CA THR A 227 -17.34 -14.93 -13.73
C THR A 227 -18.17 -15.99 -13.02
N LEU A 228 -18.85 -15.57 -11.96
CA LEU A 228 -19.83 -16.39 -11.24
C LEU A 228 -21.23 -15.79 -11.45
N GLU A 229 -22.27 -16.59 -11.24
CA GLU A 229 -23.66 -16.19 -11.41
C GLU A 229 -24.48 -16.47 -10.14
N GLY A 230 -25.57 -15.72 -9.96
CA GLY A 230 -26.53 -15.89 -8.88
C GLY A 230 -25.89 -16.03 -7.49
N LYS A 231 -26.32 -17.06 -6.75
CA LYS A 231 -25.92 -17.32 -5.36
C LYS A 231 -24.41 -17.56 -5.20
N GLU A 232 -23.74 -18.12 -6.21
CA GLU A 232 -22.29 -18.36 -6.14
C GLU A 232 -21.50 -17.05 -6.17
N LEU A 233 -21.94 -16.09 -6.99
CA LEU A 233 -21.35 -14.75 -6.98
C LEU A 233 -21.60 -14.05 -5.66
N GLU A 234 -22.82 -14.11 -5.13
CA GLU A 234 -23.19 -13.47 -3.85
C GLU A 234 -22.33 -14.01 -2.70
N LYS A 235 -22.22 -15.33 -2.57
CA LYS A 235 -21.39 -15.98 -1.56
C LYS A 235 -19.92 -15.61 -1.70
N TRP A 236 -19.40 -15.57 -2.94
CA TRP A 236 -18.02 -15.14 -3.18
C TRP A 236 -17.80 -13.68 -2.79
N LEU A 237 -18.75 -12.79 -3.10
CA LEU A 237 -18.67 -11.37 -2.75
C LEU A 237 -18.73 -11.14 -1.24
N GLU A 238 -19.62 -11.84 -0.53
CA GLU A 238 -19.73 -11.79 0.92
C GLU A 238 -18.42 -12.23 1.58
N LYS A 239 -17.91 -13.41 1.22
CA LYS A 239 -16.61 -13.91 1.67
C LYS A 239 -15.49 -12.91 1.38
N ARG A 240 -15.47 -12.32 0.18
CA ARG A 240 -14.46 -11.33 -0.20
C ARG A 240 -14.56 -10.03 0.59
N LYS A 241 -15.78 -9.57 0.92
CA LYS A 241 -16.03 -8.36 1.70
C LYS A 241 -15.74 -8.55 3.19
N SER A 242 -15.67 -9.79 3.69
CA SER A 242 -15.34 -10.10 5.11
C SER A 242 -14.03 -9.46 5.62
N VAL A 243 -13.05 -9.21 4.74
CA VAL A 243 -11.81 -8.51 5.11
C VAL A 243 -12.04 -7.03 5.44
N ASN A 244 -13.06 -6.39 4.86
CA ASN A 244 -13.47 -5.04 5.26
C ASN A 244 -14.15 -5.12 6.64
N ASP A 245 -15.04 -6.10 6.82
CA ASP A 245 -15.79 -6.29 8.07
C ASP A 245 -14.87 -6.55 9.26
N PHE A 246 -13.75 -7.26 9.03
CA PHE A 246 -12.68 -7.43 10.01
C PHE A 246 -12.25 -6.10 10.64
N PHE A 247 -12.10 -5.04 9.84
CA PHE A 247 -11.72 -3.70 10.33
C PHE A 247 -12.93 -2.86 10.75
N HIS A 248 -14.08 -2.98 10.07
CA HIS A 248 -15.28 -2.24 10.42
C HIS A 248 -15.80 -2.58 11.81
N LYS A 249 -15.76 -3.87 12.20
CA LYS A 249 -16.09 -4.32 13.56
C LYS A 249 -15.22 -3.68 14.65
N ALA A 250 -14.01 -3.23 14.29
CA ALA A 250 -13.10 -2.51 15.16
C ALA A 250 -13.20 -0.97 15.03
N GLY A 251 -14.21 -0.46 14.32
CA GLY A 251 -14.50 0.98 14.19
C GLY A 251 -13.91 1.66 12.95
N TYR A 252 -13.15 0.98 12.09
CA TYR A 252 -12.52 1.58 10.91
C TYR A 252 -13.47 1.64 9.70
N LYS A 253 -14.49 2.50 9.73
CA LYS A 253 -15.60 2.48 8.75
C LYS A 253 -15.24 2.91 7.32
N ASN A 254 -14.21 3.72 7.12
CA ASN A 254 -13.84 4.29 5.81
C ASN A 254 -12.70 3.52 5.11
N LEU A 255 -12.65 2.20 5.31
CA LEU A 255 -11.57 1.35 4.81
C LEU A 255 -12.11 0.27 3.86
N ILE A 256 -11.62 0.28 2.62
CA ILE A 256 -12.01 -0.72 1.61
C ILE A 256 -10.77 -1.43 1.12
N VAL A 257 -10.58 -2.66 1.58
CA VAL A 257 -9.41 -3.52 1.33
C VAL A 257 -9.79 -4.84 0.67
N SER A 258 -11.04 -5.01 0.23
CA SER A 258 -11.51 -6.19 -0.49
C SER A 258 -11.01 -6.31 -1.94
N THR A 259 -10.34 -5.28 -2.49
CA THR A 259 -9.89 -5.28 -3.91
C THR A 259 -8.39 -5.50 -4.02
N LYS A 260 -7.95 -6.46 -4.84
CA LYS A 260 -6.54 -6.75 -5.11
C LYS A 260 -5.80 -5.58 -5.76
N ASN A 261 -4.49 -5.52 -5.54
CA ASN A 261 -3.62 -4.60 -6.27
C ASN A 261 -3.19 -5.25 -7.59
N TYR A 262 -3.85 -4.88 -8.69
CA TYR A 262 -3.43 -5.33 -10.02
C TYR A 262 -2.24 -4.49 -10.51
N PRO A 263 -1.27 -5.09 -11.23
CA PRO A 263 -0.25 -4.31 -11.90
C PRO A 263 -0.90 -3.34 -12.89
N ARG A 264 -0.50 -2.07 -12.85
CA ARG A 264 -1.01 -1.07 -13.82
C ARG A 264 -0.37 -1.24 -15.21
N TYR A 265 0.76 -1.95 -15.29
CA TYR A 265 1.60 -2.08 -16.50
C TYR A 265 1.98 -3.54 -16.78
N SER A 266 1.08 -4.50 -16.52
CA SER A 266 1.31 -5.88 -16.96
C SER A 266 0.69 -6.10 -18.34
N PRO A 267 1.46 -6.56 -19.35
CA PRO A 267 0.92 -6.95 -20.65
C PRO A 267 -0.12 -8.08 -20.54
N SER A 268 -0.04 -8.89 -19.49
CA SER A 268 -0.95 -10.03 -19.27
C SER A 268 -2.24 -9.66 -18.55
N GLN A 269 -2.28 -8.53 -17.83
CA GLN A 269 -3.46 -8.11 -17.08
C GLN A 269 -3.35 -6.65 -16.58
N GLU A 270 -4.07 -5.73 -17.22
CA GLU A 270 -4.12 -4.31 -16.81
C GLU A 270 -5.07 -4.04 -15.63
N GLY A 271 -5.93 -5.01 -15.28
CA GLY A 271 -6.94 -4.81 -14.25
C GLY A 271 -7.72 -6.09 -13.88
N PRO A 272 -8.77 -5.97 -13.06
CA PRO A 272 -9.55 -7.13 -12.63
C PRO A 272 -10.30 -7.78 -13.79
N VAL A 273 -10.37 -9.10 -13.77
CA VAL A 273 -11.11 -9.93 -14.73
C VAL A 273 -12.08 -10.84 -13.99
N GLY A 274 -13.03 -11.43 -14.72
CA GLY A 274 -13.99 -12.40 -14.17
C GLY A 274 -14.69 -11.90 -12.90
N ARG A 275 -14.67 -12.71 -11.84
CA ARG A 275 -15.35 -12.38 -10.57
C ARG A 275 -14.78 -11.17 -9.83
N ASP A 276 -13.49 -10.90 -9.96
CA ASP A 276 -12.89 -9.68 -9.41
C ASP A 276 -13.38 -8.42 -10.16
N ARG A 277 -13.72 -8.55 -11.46
CA ARG A 277 -14.34 -7.46 -12.22
C ARG A 277 -15.78 -7.24 -11.76
N GLN A 278 -16.52 -8.32 -11.47
CA GLN A 278 -17.87 -8.25 -10.93
C GLN A 278 -17.89 -7.54 -9.56
N LEU A 279 -16.91 -7.79 -8.68
CA LEU A 279 -16.74 -7.06 -7.41
C LEU A 279 -16.68 -5.55 -7.60
N ARG A 280 -15.89 -5.06 -8.57
CA ARG A 280 -15.77 -3.61 -8.82
C ARG A 280 -17.04 -3.00 -9.42
N LYS A 281 -17.73 -3.72 -10.31
CA LYS A 281 -18.99 -3.25 -10.91
C LYS A 281 -20.08 -3.09 -9.86
N LYS A 282 -20.33 -4.11 -9.05
CA LYS A 282 -21.35 -4.05 -7.99
C LYS A 282 -21.10 -2.89 -7.02
N ARG A 283 -19.83 -2.64 -6.67
CA ARG A 283 -19.46 -1.46 -5.85
C ARG A 283 -19.77 -0.12 -6.53
N SER A 284 -19.57 -0.01 -7.84
CA SER A 284 -19.90 1.22 -8.57
C SER A 284 -21.41 1.46 -8.67
N GLU A 285 -22.21 0.40 -8.65
CA GLU A 285 -23.67 0.46 -8.62
C GLU A 285 -24.15 0.85 -7.21
N GLU A 286 -23.62 0.23 -6.15
CA GLU A 286 -23.88 0.59 -4.74
C GLU A 286 -23.66 2.10 -4.49
N ARG A 287 -22.55 2.67 -5.00
CA ARG A 287 -22.23 4.10 -4.86
C ARG A 287 -23.08 5.08 -5.67
N ARG A 288 -23.86 4.60 -6.64
CA ARG A 288 -24.76 5.45 -7.44
C ARG A 288 -26.18 5.49 -6.88
N GLY A 289 -26.49 4.61 -5.92
CA GLY A 289 -27.79 4.53 -5.26
C GLY A 289 -27.84 5.18 -3.87
N GLU A 290 -26.70 5.68 -3.37
CA GLU A 290 -26.57 6.53 -2.18
C GLU A 290 -26.51 8.01 -2.61
#